data_AF-A0A8T4FB75-F1
#
_entry.id   AF-A0A8T4FB75-F1
#
_cell.length_a   1.000
_cell.length_b   1.000
_cell.length_c   1.000
_cell.angle_alpha   90.00
_cell.angle_beta   90.00
_cell.angle_gamma   90.00
#
_symmetry.space_group_name_H-M   'P 1'
#
loop_
_entity.id
_entity.type
_entity.pdbx_description
1 polymer ?
#
loop_
_entity_poly.entity_id
_entity_poly.type
_entity_poly.pdbx_seq_one_letter_code
_entity_poly.pdbx_strand_id
1 'polypeptide(L)'
;MTDPDEMAAWADEPAFLLEEGIAYVKGWARAQHAASALVSALEAIGHPDVLPYLRADVNVTGAGFVDLGRVTPETAALLAEALCALARSAGQQEKGHAA
;
A
#
# COMPACT_ATOMS: atom_id res chain seq x y z
N MET A 1 -5.17 35.29 -19.07
CA MET A 1 -5.02 35.24 -17.60
C MET A 1 -5.87 34.08 -17.16
N THR A 2 -5.26 32.89 -17.11
CA THR A 2 -5.95 31.62 -16.83
C THR A 2 -6.33 31.59 -15.36
N ASP A 3 -7.54 31.10 -15.07
CA ASP A 3 -8.09 31.05 -13.73
C ASP A 3 -7.20 30.15 -12.83
N PRO A 4 -6.82 30.58 -11.61
CA PRO A 4 -6.05 29.74 -10.69
C PRO A 4 -6.76 28.44 -10.31
N ASP A 5 -8.10 28.37 -10.34
CA ASP A 5 -8.86 27.12 -10.14
C ASP A 5 -8.82 26.22 -11.38
N GLU A 6 -8.81 26.79 -12.60
CA GLU A 6 -8.51 26.00 -13.81
C GLU A 6 -7.09 25.47 -13.76
N MET A 7 -6.15 26.19 -13.13
CA MET A 7 -4.78 25.72 -13.00
C MET A 7 -4.57 24.61 -11.95
N ALA A 8 -5.42 24.58 -10.92
CA ALA A 8 -5.46 23.49 -9.95
C ALA A 8 -6.16 22.23 -10.50
N ALA A 9 -7.08 22.38 -11.45
CA ALA A 9 -7.84 21.26 -12.01
C ALA A 9 -6.99 20.27 -12.86
N TRP A 10 -5.86 20.69 -13.45
CA TRP A 10 -4.92 19.78 -14.14
C TRP A 10 -3.73 19.35 -13.26
N ALA A 11 -3.58 19.94 -12.06
CA ALA A 11 -2.55 19.53 -11.10
C ALA A 11 -2.93 18.26 -10.33
N ASP A 12 -4.21 17.86 -10.39
CA ASP A 12 -4.77 16.63 -9.82
C ASP A 12 -5.05 15.55 -10.89
N GLU A 13 -4.53 15.70 -12.11
CA GLU A 13 -4.63 14.68 -13.16
C GLU A 13 -3.61 13.54 -12.89
N PRO A 14 -4.05 12.33 -12.50
CA PRO A 14 -3.16 11.20 -12.36
C PRO A 14 -2.94 10.55 -13.72
N ALA A 15 -1.65 10.37 -14.05
CA ALA A 15 -1.14 9.49 -15.10
C ALA A 15 -1.86 9.56 -16.46
N PHE A 16 -1.37 10.46 -17.29
CA PHE A 16 -1.53 10.46 -18.74
C PHE A 16 -1.22 9.07 -19.34
N LEU A 17 -2.32 8.35 -19.62
CA LEU A 17 -2.61 7.43 -20.72
C LEU A 17 -2.06 5.98 -20.75
N LEU A 18 -2.85 5.06 -20.17
CA LEU A 18 -3.21 3.76 -20.78
C LEU A 18 -4.75 3.71 -20.78
N GLU A 19 -5.40 3.59 -21.94
CA GLU A 19 -6.87 3.68 -22.04
C GLU A 19 -7.64 2.60 -21.27
N GLU A 20 -8.86 2.97 -20.89
CA GLU A 20 -9.68 2.36 -19.84
C GLU A 20 -10.49 1.14 -20.33
N GLY A 21 -10.43 0.03 -19.56
CA GLY A 21 -11.07 -1.27 -19.85
C GLY A 21 -10.21 -2.49 -19.49
N ILE A 22 -8.93 -2.28 -19.21
CA ILE A 22 -7.95 -3.35 -18.97
C ILE A 22 -7.76 -3.56 -17.46
N ALA A 23 -8.07 -4.77 -16.96
CA ALA A 23 -7.90 -5.17 -15.56
C ALA A 23 -6.50 -4.83 -15.00
N TYR A 24 -5.49 -4.83 -15.87
CA TYR A 24 -4.08 -4.57 -15.59
C TYR A 24 -3.78 -3.23 -14.90
N VAL A 25 -4.38 -2.12 -15.33
CA VAL A 25 -4.10 -0.79 -14.73
C VAL A 25 -4.68 -0.69 -13.31
N LYS A 26 -5.89 -1.21 -13.10
CA LYS A 26 -6.52 -1.26 -11.77
C LYS A 26 -5.77 -2.18 -10.82
N GLY A 27 -5.31 -3.33 -11.30
CA GLY A 27 -4.47 -4.26 -10.54
C GLY A 27 -3.17 -3.60 -10.10
N TRP A 28 -2.44 -2.99 -11.03
CA TRP A 28 -1.19 -2.30 -10.73
C TRP A 28 -1.39 -1.15 -9.73
N ALA A 29 -2.37 -0.27 -9.95
CA ALA A 29 -2.64 0.85 -9.04
C ALA A 29 -2.94 0.36 -7.62
N ARG A 30 -3.80 -0.67 -7.48
CA ARG A 30 -4.11 -1.27 -6.18
C ARG A 30 -2.87 -1.86 -5.50
N ALA A 31 -2.00 -2.53 -6.25
CA ALA A 31 -0.74 -3.06 -5.72
C ALA A 31 0.20 -1.92 -5.28
N GLN A 32 0.31 -0.86 -6.07
CA GLN A 32 1.14 0.30 -5.77
C GLN A 32 0.67 1.01 -4.51
N HIS A 33 -0.63 1.25 -4.37
CA HIS A 33 -1.20 1.82 -3.15
C HIS A 33 -0.95 0.94 -1.93
N ALA A 34 -1.11 -0.39 -2.05
CA ALA A 34 -0.85 -1.32 -0.97
C ALA A 34 0.63 -1.33 -0.55
N ALA A 35 1.56 -1.28 -1.50
CA ALA A 35 2.99 -1.19 -1.23
C ALA A 35 3.34 0.13 -0.53
N SER A 36 2.84 1.27 -1.03
CA SER A 36 3.05 2.57 -0.39
C SER A 36 2.47 2.65 1.03
N ALA A 37 1.31 2.03 1.26
CA ALA A 37 0.71 1.94 2.59
C ALA A 37 1.58 1.12 3.55
N LEU A 38 2.18 0.02 3.08
CA LEU A 38 3.11 -0.78 3.88
C LEU A 38 4.36 0.03 4.25
N VAL A 39 4.96 0.76 3.31
CA VAL A 39 6.11 1.64 3.59
C VAL A 39 5.72 2.68 4.63
N SER A 40 4.60 3.38 4.43
CA SER A 40 4.13 4.42 5.36
C SER A 40 3.90 3.88 6.78
N ALA A 41 3.38 2.65 6.90
CA ALA A 41 3.19 2.01 8.20
C ALA A 41 4.52 1.67 8.87
N LEU A 42 5.52 1.21 8.11
CA LEU A 42 6.86 0.92 8.61
C LEU A 42 7.61 2.20 9.01
N GLU A 43 7.47 3.28 8.24
CA GLU A 43 7.97 4.61 8.58
C GLU A 43 7.38 5.11 9.91
N ALA A 44 6.06 4.96 10.10
CA ALA A 44 5.38 5.39 11.31
C ALA A 44 5.86 4.67 12.59
N ILE A 45 6.41 3.46 12.45
CA ILE A 45 7.03 2.71 13.55
C ILE A 45 8.57 2.82 13.59
N GLY A 46 9.16 3.71 12.79
CA GLY A 46 10.59 4.04 12.82
C GLY A 46 11.50 3.16 11.95
N HIS A 47 10.94 2.46 10.97
CA HIS A 47 11.64 1.46 10.15
C HIS A 47 11.48 1.69 8.63
N PRO A 48 11.91 2.84 8.08
CA PRO A 48 11.69 3.20 6.66
C PRO A 48 12.31 2.22 5.65
N ASP A 49 13.48 1.66 5.97
CA ASP A 49 14.33 0.97 4.98
C ASP A 49 14.39 -0.56 5.16
N VAL A 50 13.46 -1.15 5.92
CA VAL A 50 13.52 -2.59 6.27
C VAL A 50 13.06 -3.53 5.15
N LEU A 51 12.49 -2.98 4.07
CA LEU A 51 12.03 -3.74 2.88
C LEU A 51 12.62 -3.16 1.58
N PRO A 52 13.95 -3.23 1.37
CA PRO A 52 14.60 -2.62 0.20
C PRO A 52 14.23 -3.27 -1.14
N TYR A 53 13.61 -4.44 -1.12
CA TYR A 53 13.18 -5.18 -2.31
C TYR A 53 11.66 -5.15 -2.53
N LEU A 54 10.93 -4.34 -1.76
CA LEU A 54 9.49 -4.21 -1.90
C LEU A 54 9.11 -3.71 -3.29
N ARG A 55 8.19 -4.41 -3.95
CA ARG A 55 7.69 -4.05 -5.27
C ARG A 55 6.21 -4.32 -5.39
N ALA A 56 5.51 -3.40 -6.05
CA ALA A 56 4.18 -3.64 -6.59
C ALA A 56 4.29 -4.05 -8.06
N ASP A 57 3.55 -5.08 -8.46
CA ASP A 57 3.53 -5.54 -9.83
C ASP A 57 2.15 -6.16 -10.14
N VAL A 58 1.94 -6.56 -11.38
CA VAL A 58 0.67 -7.09 -11.87
C VAL A 58 0.94 -8.27 -12.80
N ASN A 59 0.17 -9.33 -12.62
CA ASN A 59 0.32 -10.54 -13.42
C ASN A 59 -0.35 -10.42 -14.80
N VAL A 60 -0.20 -11.45 -15.63
CA VAL A 60 -0.78 -11.50 -16.99
C VAL A 60 -2.31 -11.43 -17.03
N THR A 61 -2.99 -11.76 -15.92
CA THR A 61 -4.47 -11.65 -15.81
C THR A 61 -4.92 -10.28 -15.33
N GLY A 62 -3.98 -9.36 -15.06
CA GLY A 62 -4.27 -8.04 -14.52
C GLY A 62 -4.51 -8.02 -13.01
N ALA A 63 -4.21 -9.09 -12.28
CA ALA A 63 -4.27 -9.09 -10.82
C ALA A 63 -2.98 -8.48 -10.26
N GLY A 64 -3.13 -7.41 -9.49
CA GLY A 64 -2.03 -6.78 -8.76
C GLY A 64 -1.57 -7.63 -7.58
N PHE A 65 -0.26 -7.59 -7.31
CA PHE A 65 0.34 -8.22 -6.14
C PHE A 65 1.47 -7.35 -5.58
N VAL A 66 1.73 -7.51 -4.29
CA VAL A 66 2.88 -6.89 -3.61
C VAL A 66 3.87 -8.01 -3.30
N ASP A 67 5.09 -7.85 -3.77
CA ASP A 67 6.21 -8.74 -3.49
C ASP A 67 7.15 -8.05 -2.51
N LEU A 68 7.38 -8.66 -1.35
CA LEU A 68 8.29 -8.14 -0.33
C LEU A 68 9.77 -8.38 -0.71
N GLY A 69 10.02 -9.27 -1.66
CA GLY A 69 11.35 -9.72 -2.02
C GLY A 69 12.06 -10.45 -0.88
N ARG A 70 13.36 -10.19 -0.71
CA ARG A 70 14.15 -10.78 0.38
C ARG A 70 13.91 -10.02 1.68
N VAL A 71 13.45 -10.74 2.69
CA VAL A 71 13.21 -10.22 4.03
C VAL A 71 14.32 -10.70 4.96
N THR A 72 14.94 -9.78 5.69
CA THR A 72 15.96 -10.12 6.71
C THR A 72 15.29 -10.76 7.94
N PRO A 73 16.00 -11.53 8.76
CA PRO A 73 15.46 -12.05 10.01
C PRO A 73 14.89 -10.95 10.92
N GLU A 74 15.56 -9.80 10.99
CA GLU A 74 15.16 -8.64 11.78
C GLU A 74 13.84 -8.06 11.27
N THR A 75 13.72 -7.86 9.95
CA THR A 75 12.45 -7.41 9.34
C THR A 75 11.33 -8.42 9.56
N ALA A 76 11.61 -9.73 9.47
CA ALA A 76 10.60 -10.76 9.68
C ALA A 76 10.07 -10.75 11.12
N ALA A 77 10.94 -10.54 12.12
CA ALA A 77 10.55 -10.40 13.52
C ALA A 77 9.65 -9.18 13.73
N LEU A 78 10.01 -8.02 13.16
CA LEU A 78 9.22 -6.79 13.23
C LEU A 78 7.81 -6.98 12.64
N LEU A 79 7.71 -7.63 11.47
CA LEU A 79 6.42 -7.94 10.85
C LEU A 79 5.57 -8.86 11.73
N ALA A 80 6.17 -9.89 12.33
CA ALA A 80 5.47 -10.79 13.23
C ALA A 80 4.92 -10.07 14.47
N GLU A 81 5.73 -9.20 15.09
CA GLU A 81 5.31 -8.39 16.24
C GLU A 81 4.15 -7.46 15.90
N ALA A 82 4.22 -6.77 14.75
CA ALA A 82 3.15 -5.89 14.27
C ALA A 82 1.83 -6.66 14.07
N LEU A 83 1.89 -7.83 13.43
CA LEU A 83 0.73 -8.69 13.22
C LEU A 83 0.14 -9.22 14.54
N CYS A 84 0.99 -9.61 15.49
CA CYS A 84 0.53 -10.03 16.82
C CYS A 84 -0.10 -8.89 17.62
N ALA A 85 0.40 -7.66 17.49
CA ALA A 85 -0.23 -6.49 18.11
C ALA A 85 -1.62 -6.22 17.51
N LEU A 86 -1.74 -6.27 16.18
CA LEU A 86 -3.02 -6.10 15.49
C LEU A 86 -4.04 -7.18 15.89
N ALA A 87 -3.65 -8.45 15.89
CA ALA A 87 -4.54 -9.55 16.27
C ALA A 87 -5.08 -9.41 17.70
N ARG A 88 -4.24 -8.98 18.64
CA ARG A 88 -4.68 -8.69 20.03
C ARG A 88 -5.67 -7.53 20.07
N SER A 89 -5.43 -6.48 19.30
CA SER A 89 -6.32 -5.31 19.27
C SER A 89 -7.71 -5.67 18.70
N ALA A 90 -7.76 -6.50 17.66
CA ALA A 90 -9.02 -6.97 17.06
C ALA A 90 -9.86 -7.79 18.04
N GLY A 91 -9.23 -8.73 18.77
CA GLY A 91 -9.93 -9.54 19.79
C GLY A 91 -10.42 -8.74 21.01
N GLN A 92 -9.86 -7.56 21.27
CA GLN A 92 -10.31 -6.65 22.32
C GLN A 92 -11.57 -5.85 21.88
N GLN A 93 -11.68 -5.50 20.60
CA GLN A 93 -12.82 -4.76 20.04
C GLN A 93 -14.10 -5.61 20.02
N GLU A 94 -14.00 -6.90 19.69
CA GLU A 94 -15.15 -7.82 19.70
C GLU A 94 -15.73 -8.00 21.11
N LYS A 95 -14.88 -8.01 22.15
CA LYS A 95 -15.32 -8.09 23.55
C LYS A 95 -15.95 -6.80 24.06
N GLY A 96 -15.58 -5.64 23.50
CA GLY A 96 -16.16 -4.34 23.85
C GLY A 96 -17.49 -4.04 23.18
N HIS A 97 -17.77 -4.60 22.00
CA HIS A 97 -19.05 -4.45 21.30
C HIS A 97 -20.16 -5.38 21.84
N ALA A 98 -19.79 -6.42 22.58
CA ALA A 98 -20.73 -7.38 23.17
C ALA A 98 -21.11 -7.08 24.64
N ALA A 99 -20.76 -5.89 25.16
CA ALA A 99 -21.00 -5.47 26.54
C ALA A 99 -21.96 -4.28 26.63
#